data_AF-A0A9D2S7P4-F1
#
_entry.id   AF-A0A9D2S7P4-F1
#
_cell.length_a   1.000
_cell.length_b   1.000
_cell.length_c   1.000
_cell.angle_alpha   90.00
_cell.angle_beta   90.00
_cell.angle_gamma   90.00
#
_symmetry.space_group_name_H-M   'P 1'
#
loop_
_entity.id
_entity.type
_entity.pdbx_description
1 polymer ?
#
loop_
_entity_poly.entity_id
_entity_poly.type
_entity_poly.pdbx_seq_one_letter_code
_entity_poly.pdbx_strand_id
1 'polypeptide(L)'
;MYAGHEKPRRTLLSSRLARDAEHERYHPELEEEIRECLYCLRRNAMMFNLETDPDLVEQRIYERQALLARYRYLLARAKELGVHTVLTGAPAFPELP
;
A
#
# COMPACT_ATOMS: atom_id res chain seq x y z
N MET A 1 -42.41 -35.22 -32.28
CA MET A 1 -42.24 -33.76 -32.37
C MET A 1 -41.54 -33.30 -31.10
N TYR A 2 -40.42 -32.60 -31.24
CA TYR A 2 -39.44 -32.32 -30.17
C TYR A 2 -39.88 -31.14 -29.28
N ALA A 3 -39.87 -31.33 -27.96
CA ALA A 3 -39.94 -30.22 -27.00
C ALA A 3 -38.52 -29.65 -26.82
N GLY A 4 -38.35 -28.38 -27.22
CA GLY A 4 -37.06 -27.69 -27.27
C GLY A 4 -36.50 -27.36 -25.89
N HIS A 5 -35.26 -27.78 -25.67
CA HIS A 5 -34.38 -27.28 -24.62
C HIS A 5 -34.10 -25.78 -24.88
N GLU A 6 -34.66 -24.87 -24.08
CA GLU A 6 -34.22 -23.47 -24.07
C GLU A 6 -32.81 -23.38 -23.47
N LYS A 7 -31.83 -23.14 -24.35
CA LYS A 7 -30.45 -22.83 -23.95
C LYS A 7 -30.41 -21.38 -23.43
N PRO A 8 -29.80 -21.12 -22.26
CA PRO A 8 -29.61 -19.74 -21.80
C PRO A 8 -28.77 -18.96 -22.81
N ARG A 9 -29.25 -17.77 -23.15
CA ARG A 9 -28.59 -16.82 -24.06
C ARG A 9 -27.15 -16.58 -23.61
N ARG A 10 -26.19 -17.10 -24.37
CA ARG A 10 -24.77 -16.76 -24.23
C ARG A 10 -24.62 -15.27 -24.55
N THR A 11 -24.48 -14.44 -23.52
CA THR A 11 -23.99 -13.08 -23.67
C THR A 11 -22.57 -13.16 -24.23
N LEU A 12 -22.39 -12.66 -25.46
CA LEU A 12 -21.12 -12.63 -26.19
C LEU A 12 -20.23 -11.46 -25.75
N LEU A 13 -20.15 -11.18 -24.45
CA LEU A 13 -19.25 -10.16 -23.91
C LEU A 13 -18.38 -10.78 -22.81
N SER A 14 -17.18 -11.13 -23.28
CA SER A 14 -15.94 -11.43 -22.55
C SER A 14 -15.95 -12.59 -21.55
N SER A 15 -15.80 -13.80 -22.09
CA SER A 15 -15.21 -14.94 -21.38
C SER A 15 -13.67 -14.98 -21.49
N ARG A 16 -12.99 -13.84 -21.75
CA ARG A 16 -11.56 -13.81 -22.08
C ARG A 16 -10.80 -12.56 -21.60
N LEU A 17 -10.97 -12.18 -20.35
CA LEU A 17 -9.77 -11.87 -19.58
C LEU A 17 -9.71 -12.94 -18.51
N ALA A 18 -8.65 -13.75 -18.52
CA ALA A 18 -8.26 -14.42 -17.29
C ALA A 18 -8.30 -13.33 -16.22
N ARG A 19 -9.00 -13.54 -15.10
CA ARG A 19 -8.78 -12.68 -13.95
C ARG A 19 -7.28 -12.78 -13.71
N ASP A 20 -6.55 -11.72 -14.07
CA ASP A 20 -5.10 -11.77 -14.08
C ASP A 20 -4.69 -12.21 -12.67
N ALA A 21 -3.78 -13.18 -12.56
CA ALA A 21 -3.29 -13.65 -11.26
C ALA A 21 -2.72 -12.50 -10.38
N GLU A 22 -2.55 -11.31 -10.96
CA GLU A 22 -2.30 -10.03 -10.29
C GLU A 22 -3.46 -9.51 -9.43
N HIS A 23 -4.72 -9.64 -9.87
CA HIS A 23 -5.89 -9.14 -9.14
C HIS A 23 -6.14 -9.91 -7.83
N GLU A 24 -5.75 -11.18 -7.78
CA GLU A 24 -5.78 -12.02 -6.57
C GLU A 24 -4.65 -11.72 -5.58
N ARG A 25 -3.62 -10.96 -6.01
CA ARG A 25 -2.50 -10.51 -5.17
C ARG A 25 -2.57 -9.03 -4.83
N TYR A 26 -3.61 -8.33 -5.27
CA TYR A 26 -3.81 -6.94 -4.90
C TYR A 26 -4.21 -6.88 -3.43
N HIS A 27 -3.30 -6.37 -2.60
CA HIS A 27 -3.52 -6.16 -1.18
C HIS A 27 -3.67 -4.65 -0.91
N PRO A 28 -4.87 -4.08 -1.15
CA PRO A 28 -5.12 -2.64 -0.94
C PRO A 28 -4.82 -2.21 0.50
N GLU A 29 -4.99 -3.11 1.46
CA GLU A 29 -4.66 -2.89 2.87
C GLU A 29 -3.17 -2.61 3.07
N LEU A 30 -2.27 -3.34 2.38
CA LEU A 30 -0.83 -3.14 2.49
C LEU A 30 -0.40 -1.79 1.90
N GLU A 31 -1.01 -1.39 0.79
CA GLU A 31 -0.81 -0.07 0.20
C GLU A 31 -1.25 1.04 1.17
N GLU A 32 -2.43 0.91 1.76
CA GLU A 32 -2.94 1.87 2.75
C GLU A 32 -2.02 1.94 3.96
N GLU A 33 -1.59 0.80 4.51
CA GLU A 33 -0.67 0.76 5.64
C GLU A 33 0.66 1.47 5.33
N ILE A 34 1.20 1.29 4.12
CA ILE A 34 2.40 2.00 3.69
C ILE A 34 2.12 3.51 3.60
N ARG A 35 0.99 3.91 3.02
CA ARG A 35 0.61 5.32 2.87
C ARG A 35 0.41 5.99 4.22
N GLU A 36 -0.24 5.33 5.16
CA GLU A 36 -0.39 5.76 6.55
C GLU A 36 0.98 5.89 7.24
N CYS A 37 1.86 4.89 7.09
CA CYS A 37 3.20 4.95 7.67
C CYS A 37 4.01 6.14 7.13
N LEU A 38 3.91 6.42 5.82
CA LEU A 38 4.51 7.60 5.20
C LEU A 38 3.92 8.91 5.71
N TYR A 39 2.60 8.96 5.91
CA TYR A 39 1.94 10.12 6.51
C TYR A 39 2.44 10.37 7.93
N CYS A 40 2.52 9.33 8.76
CA CYS A 40 3.05 9.41 10.12
C CYS A 40 4.51 9.88 10.14
N LEU A 41 5.36 9.38 9.22
CA LEU A 41 6.76 9.84 9.10
C LEU A 41 6.85 11.33 8.77
N ARG A 42 6.02 11.83 7.82
CA ARG A 42 5.97 13.27 7.49
C ARG A 42 5.49 14.11 8.67
N ARG A 43 4.45 13.65 9.38
CA ARG A 43 3.93 14.33 10.57
C ARG A 43 4.96 14.36 11.69
N ASN A 44 5.64 13.25 11.95
CA ASN A 44 6.69 13.17 12.96
C ASN A 44 7.84 14.14 12.63
N ALA A 45 8.29 14.21 11.37
CA ALA A 45 9.29 15.18 10.95
C ALA A 45 8.83 16.63 11.15
N MET A 46 7.59 16.96 10.80
CA MET A 46 7.02 18.29 11.02
C MET A 46 6.96 18.65 12.51
N MET A 47 6.55 17.71 13.36
CA MET A 47 6.51 17.92 14.82
C MET A 47 7.92 18.10 15.39
N PHE A 48 8.89 17.28 14.97
CA PHE A 48 10.28 17.40 15.40
C PHE A 48 10.85 18.79 15.11
N ASN A 49 10.58 19.34 13.93
CA ASN A 49 11.08 20.67 13.54
C ASN A 49 10.51 21.84 14.37
N LEU A 50 9.35 21.64 15.00
CA LEU A 50 8.69 22.65 15.82
C LEU A 50 8.93 22.42 17.32
N GLU A 51 9.45 21.26 17.70
CA GLU A 51 9.63 20.88 19.09
C GLU A 51 10.88 21.55 19.69
N THR A 52 10.73 22.05 20.91
CA THR A 52 11.83 22.74 21.63
C THR A 52 12.09 22.15 23.00
N ASP A 53 11.13 21.37 23.53
CA ASP A 53 11.31 20.64 24.78
C ASP A 53 12.25 19.43 24.55
N PRO A 54 13.36 19.31 25.30
CA PRO A 54 14.34 18.25 25.08
C PRO A 54 13.79 16.83 25.21
N ASP A 55 12.89 16.59 26.16
CA ASP A 55 12.33 15.26 26.42
C ASP A 55 11.38 14.87 25.28
N LEU A 56 10.59 15.84 24.80
CA LEU A 56 9.72 15.64 23.63
C LEU A 56 10.52 15.47 22.33
N VAL A 57 11.62 16.19 22.15
CA VAL A 57 12.55 15.99 21.02
C VAL A 57 13.08 14.55 21.03
N GLU A 58 13.53 14.05 22.17
CA GLU A 58 14.00 12.68 22.33
C GLU A 58 12.89 11.66 22.04
N GLN A 59 11.68 11.91 22.57
CA GLN A 59 10.50 11.10 22.25
C GLN A 59 10.22 11.04 20.73
N ARG A 60 10.34 12.16 20.01
CA ARG A 60 10.14 12.20 18.55
C ARG A 60 11.20 11.41 17.79
N ILE A 61 12.44 11.38 18.28
CA ILE A 61 13.51 10.54 17.70
C ILE A 61 13.15 9.07 17.80
N TYR A 62 12.70 8.61 18.98
CA TYR A 62 12.29 7.21 19.17
C TYR A 62 11.06 6.86 18.33
N GLU A 63 10.07 7.75 18.26
CA GLU A 63 8.89 7.56 17.41
C GLU A 63 9.28 7.43 15.93
N ARG A 64 10.20 8.27 15.44
CA ARG A 64 10.72 8.19 14.07
C ARG A 64 11.37 6.83 13.81
N GLN A 65 12.18 6.33 14.74
CA GLN A 65 12.84 5.03 14.61
C GLN A 65 11.82 3.89 14.51
N ALA A 66 10.78 3.91 15.34
CA ALA A 66 9.70 2.92 15.31
C ALA A 66 8.93 2.96 13.97
N LEU A 67 8.61 4.16 13.48
CA LEU A 67 7.95 4.35 12.19
C LEU A 67 8.82 3.85 11.02
N LEU A 68 10.13 4.11 11.03
CA LEU A 68 11.05 3.61 10.01
C LEU A 68 11.19 2.08 10.07
N ALA A 69 11.17 1.48 11.25
CA ALA A 69 11.17 0.02 11.41
C ALA A 69 9.89 -0.58 10.80
N ARG A 70 8.71 -0.02 11.10
CA ARG A 70 7.44 -0.43 10.49
C ARG A 70 7.48 -0.29 8.97
N TYR A 71 7.93 0.85 8.45
CA TYR A 71 8.04 1.09 7.01
C TYR A 71 8.92 0.05 6.31
N ARG A 72 10.09 -0.27 6.88
CA ARG A 72 10.99 -1.31 6.33
C ARG A 72 10.33 -2.68 6.29
N TYR A 73 9.60 -3.05 7.35
CA TYR A 73 8.84 -4.30 7.38
C TYR A 73 7.76 -4.35 6.29
N LEU A 74 6.96 -3.28 6.15
CA LEU A 74 5.93 -3.20 5.13
C LEU A 74 6.50 -3.27 3.71
N LEU A 75 7.66 -2.64 3.47
CA LEU A 75 8.36 -2.75 2.19
C LEU A 75 8.87 -4.18 1.92
N ALA A 76 9.39 -4.88 2.94
CA ALA A 76 9.81 -6.27 2.80
C ALA A 76 8.61 -7.15 2.43
N ARG A 77 7.47 -6.97 3.12
CA ARG A 77 6.23 -7.68 2.84
C ARG A 77 5.68 -7.38 1.44
N ALA A 78 5.76 -6.13 0.98
CA ALA A 78 5.35 -5.75 -0.38
C ALA A 78 6.23 -6.42 -1.45
N LYS A 79 7.55 -6.57 -1.18
CA LYS A 79 8.47 -7.31 -2.06
C LYS A 79 8.13 -8.79 -2.14
N GLU A 80 7.85 -9.44 -1.01
CA GLU A 80 7.47 -10.86 -0.95
C GLU A 80 6.18 -11.16 -1.74
N LEU A 81 5.22 -10.24 -1.73
CA LEU A 81 3.93 -10.40 -2.40
C LEU A 81 3.96 -10.07 -3.91
N GLY A 82 5.09 -9.60 -4.44
CA GLY A 82 5.19 -9.22 -5.86
C GLY A 82 4.54 -7.87 -6.18
N VAL A 83 4.14 -7.09 -5.17
CA VAL A 83 3.36 -5.85 -5.33
C VAL A 83 4.31 -4.66 -5.46
N HIS A 84 5.17 -4.70 -6.46
CA HIS A 84 6.12 -3.60 -6.73
C HIS A 84 5.46 -2.43 -7.45
N THR A 85 4.35 -2.69 -8.14
CA THR A 85 3.70 -1.78 -9.07
C THR A 85 3.01 -0.59 -8.40
N VAL A 86 2.68 -0.72 -7.11
CA VAL A 86 1.94 0.30 -6.34
C VAL A 86 2.80 1.47 -5.88
N LEU A 87 4.11 1.25 -5.63
CA LEU A 87 5.00 2.34 -5.19
C LEU A 87 5.50 3.22 -6.33
N THR A 88 5.28 2.83 -7.59
CA THR A 88 5.70 3.56 -8.80
C THR A 88 5.02 4.94 -8.94
N GLY A 89 3.93 5.19 -8.21
CA GLY A 89 3.23 6.49 -8.19
C GLY A 89 3.35 7.26 -6.89
N ALA A 90 3.96 6.69 -5.84
CA ALA A 90 4.20 7.43 -4.61
C ALA A 90 5.38 8.37 -4.85
N PRO A 91 5.29 9.68 -4.52
CA PRO A 91 6.45 10.56 -4.63
C PRO A 91 7.57 9.90 -3.85
N ALA A 92 8.69 9.64 -4.54
CA ALA A 92 9.94 9.26 -3.90
C ALA A 92 10.11 10.17 -2.69
N PHE A 93 10.32 9.56 -1.52
CA PHE A 93 10.58 10.28 -0.28
C PHE A 93 11.48 11.47 -0.62
N PRO A 94 11.01 12.73 -0.57
CA PRO A 94 11.91 13.84 -0.78
C PRO A 94 12.95 13.66 0.32
N GLU A 95 14.21 13.57 -0.11
CA GLU A 95 15.34 13.38 0.78
C GLU A 95 15.16 14.32 1.97
N LEU A 96 14.93 13.72 3.14
CA LEU A 96 14.83 14.47 4.37
C LEU A 96 16.17 15.22 4.54
N PRO A 97 16.16 16.55 4.74
CA PRO A 97 17.39 17.27 5.03
C PRO A 97 18.09 16.72 6.28
#